data_AF-A0A7L9U443-F1
#
_entry.id   AF-A0A7L9U443-F1
#
_cell.length_a   1.000
_cell.length_b   1.000
_cell.length_c   1.000
_cell.angle_alpha   90.00
_cell.angle_beta   90.00
_cell.angle_gamma   90.00
#
_symmetry.space_group_name_H-M   'P 1'
#
loop_
_entity.id
_entity.type
_entity.pdbx_description
1 polymer ?
#
loop_
_entity_poly.entity_id
_entity_poly.type
_entity_poly.pdbx_seq_one_letter_code
_entity_poly.pdbx_strand_id
1 'polypeptide(L)'
;MRRPTASSCTARPWAAPALLLGDFNILPGSPEYARLLAPFEDGTPALSDAWHLAQPGQVHAPTVGLHDDAPGAGPPFTFDHAIVTAGLGARIRQLRVDGVEGGSDHRPLVLELDEGALPANAG
;
A
#
# COMPACT_ATOMS: atom_id res chain seq x y z
N MET A 1 -20.95 15.78 -42.68
CA MET A 1 -21.17 15.05 -41.42
C MET A 1 -19.92 14.23 -41.12
N ARG A 2 -19.19 14.52 -40.02
CA ARG A 2 -18.07 13.69 -39.55
C ARG A 2 -18.64 12.63 -38.60
N ARG A 3 -18.34 11.35 -38.82
CA ARG A 3 -18.62 10.29 -37.84
C ARG A 3 -17.74 10.52 -36.60
N PRO A 4 -18.23 10.29 -35.37
CA PRO A 4 -17.36 10.22 -34.21
C PRO A 4 -16.45 9.00 -34.38
N THR A 5 -15.15 9.19 -34.38
CA THR A 5 -14.22 8.09 -34.11
C THR A 5 -14.33 7.81 -32.63
N ALA A 6 -14.98 6.69 -32.28
CA ALA A 6 -14.86 6.15 -30.95
C ALA A 6 -13.36 5.95 -30.68
N SER A 7 -12.82 6.70 -29.73
CA SER A 7 -11.49 6.42 -29.22
C SER A 7 -11.57 5.03 -28.61
N SER A 8 -10.84 4.07 -29.19
CA SER A 8 -10.67 2.76 -28.60
C SER A 8 -9.81 2.93 -27.35
N CYS A 9 -10.43 3.29 -26.23
CA CYS A 9 -9.91 2.88 -24.94
C CYS A 9 -10.18 1.37 -24.86
N THR A 10 -9.42 0.60 -25.63
CA THR A 10 -9.34 -0.83 -25.43
C THR A 10 -8.61 -0.96 -24.11
N ALA A 11 -9.36 -1.15 -23.02
CA ALA A 11 -8.79 -1.53 -21.75
C ALA A 11 -7.98 -2.81 -22.01
N ARG A 12 -6.65 -2.67 -22.11
CA ARG A 12 -5.78 -3.85 -22.08
C ARG A 12 -5.94 -4.42 -20.68
N PRO A 13 -6.33 -5.70 -20.52
CA PRO A 13 -6.43 -6.33 -19.23
C PRO A 13 -5.01 -6.71 -18.79
N TRP A 14 -4.19 -5.72 -18.50
CA TRP A 14 -3.18 -5.89 -17.49
C TRP A 14 -3.73 -5.15 -16.30
N ALA A 15 -4.13 -5.88 -15.26
CA ALA A 15 -4.09 -5.26 -13.94
C ALA A 15 -2.62 -4.85 -13.76
N ALA A 16 -2.31 -3.60 -14.07
CA ALA A 16 -0.99 -3.05 -13.87
C ALA A 16 -0.64 -3.25 -12.39
N PRO A 17 0.65 -3.43 -12.05
CA PRO A 17 1.07 -3.44 -10.66
C PRO A 17 0.42 -2.28 -9.90
N ALA A 18 -0.34 -2.60 -8.85
CA ALA A 18 -1.12 -1.63 -8.08
C ALA A 18 -0.65 -1.57 -6.63
N LEU A 19 -0.64 -0.34 -6.09
CA LEU A 19 -0.32 0.03 -4.72
C LEU A 19 -1.50 0.83 -4.16
N LEU A 20 -2.06 0.37 -3.05
CA LEU A 20 -2.94 1.15 -2.18
C LEU A 20 -2.11 1.61 -0.99
N LEU A 21 -1.95 2.92 -0.81
CA LEU A 21 -1.10 3.51 0.22
C LEU A 21 -1.84 4.67 0.88
N GLY A 22 -1.87 4.68 2.21
CA GLY A 22 -2.43 5.77 3.00
C GLY A 22 -3.15 5.27 4.25
N ASP A 23 -3.98 6.13 4.83
CA ASP A 23 -4.81 5.84 5.99
C ASP A 23 -6.04 5.01 5.61
N PHE A 24 -6.14 3.80 6.16
CA PHE A 24 -7.28 2.91 5.97
C PHE A 24 -8.28 2.98 7.13
N ASN A 25 -7.93 3.61 8.26
CA ASN A 25 -8.67 3.53 9.53
C ASN A 25 -8.92 2.07 9.99
N ILE A 26 -7.96 1.17 9.72
CA ILE A 26 -8.06 -0.26 10.02
C ILE A 26 -6.83 -0.69 10.83
N LEU A 27 -7.04 -1.43 11.92
CA LEU A 27 -5.95 -2.00 12.72
C LEU A 27 -5.36 -3.25 12.04
N PRO A 28 -4.04 -3.48 12.12
CA PRO A 28 -3.45 -4.77 11.80
C PRO A 28 -4.17 -5.90 12.57
N GLY A 29 -4.57 -6.95 11.85
CA GLY A 29 -5.25 -8.11 12.44
C GLY A 29 -6.75 -7.94 12.71
N SER A 30 -7.35 -6.80 12.38
CA SER A 30 -8.81 -6.64 12.46
C SER A 30 -9.54 -7.51 11.40
N PRO A 31 -10.86 -7.74 11.52
CA PRO A 31 -11.65 -8.44 10.51
C PRO A 31 -11.59 -7.76 9.13
N GLU A 32 -11.59 -6.43 9.09
CA GLU A 32 -11.51 -5.64 7.85
C GLU A 32 -10.14 -5.81 7.19
N TYR A 33 -9.07 -5.82 7.98
CA TYR A 33 -7.71 -6.11 7.51
C TYR A 33 -7.63 -7.52 6.92
N ALA A 34 -8.16 -8.52 7.63
CA ALA A 34 -8.20 -9.89 7.14
C ALA A 34 -9.02 -10.03 5.85
N ARG A 35 -10.13 -9.29 5.72
CA ARG A 35 -10.96 -9.30 4.52
C ARG A 35 -10.28 -8.64 3.33
N LEU A 36 -9.53 -7.55 3.55
CA LEU A 36 -8.77 -6.83 2.53
C LEU A 36 -7.69 -7.71 1.88
N LEU A 37 -7.05 -8.58 2.66
CA LEU A 37 -5.98 -9.48 2.21
C LEU A 37 -6.48 -10.87 1.79
N ALA A 38 -7.77 -11.14 1.95
CA ALA A 38 -8.34 -12.43 1.57
C ALA A 38 -8.22 -12.64 0.04
N PRO A 39 -8.00 -13.89 -0.42
CA PRO A 39 -8.03 -14.21 -1.84
C PRO A 39 -9.36 -13.81 -2.50
N PHE A 40 -9.28 -13.36 -3.75
CA PHE A 40 -10.47 -13.15 -4.58
C PHE A 40 -10.98 -14.49 -5.13
N GLU A 41 -12.30 -14.63 -5.26
CA GLU A 41 -12.94 -15.88 -5.71
C GLU A 41 -12.85 -16.11 -7.23
N ASP A 42 -12.53 -15.06 -8.00
CA ASP A 42 -12.50 -15.07 -9.46
C ASP A 42 -11.11 -15.39 -10.05
N GLY A 43 -10.17 -15.81 -9.20
CA GLY A 43 -8.79 -16.09 -9.61
C GLY A 43 -7.90 -14.86 -9.74
N THR A 44 -8.39 -13.66 -9.40
CA THR A 44 -7.55 -12.47 -9.26
C THR A 44 -6.50 -12.70 -8.15
N PRO A 45 -5.22 -12.40 -8.39
CA PRO A 45 -4.20 -12.52 -7.35
C PRO A 45 -4.56 -11.71 -6.10
N ALA A 46 -4.37 -12.31 -4.92
CA ALA A 46 -4.61 -11.64 -3.65
C ALA A 46 -3.71 -10.40 -3.49
N LEU A 47 -4.20 -9.45 -2.70
CA LEU A 47 -3.39 -8.35 -2.21
C LEU A 47 -2.47 -8.83 -1.10
N SER A 48 -1.34 -8.16 -0.94
CA SER A 48 -0.37 -8.45 0.11
C SER A 48 0.01 -7.15 0.82
N ASP A 49 0.18 -7.23 2.13
CA ASP A 49 0.70 -6.12 2.90
C ASP A 49 2.23 -6.02 2.73
N ALA A 50 2.67 -4.89 2.21
CA ALA A 50 4.08 -4.61 1.95
C ALA A 50 4.92 -4.56 3.24
N TRP A 51 4.33 -4.30 4.41
CA TRP A 51 5.06 -4.34 5.67
C TRP A 51 5.58 -5.73 5.98
N HIS A 52 4.71 -6.74 5.89
CA HIS A 52 5.11 -8.13 6.12
C HIS A 52 6.09 -8.65 5.05
N LEU A 53 6.04 -8.11 3.84
CA LEU A 53 7.00 -8.42 2.78
C LEU A 53 8.39 -7.79 3.05
N ALA A 54 8.42 -6.52 3.46
CA ALA A 54 9.65 -5.78 3.73
C ALA A 54 10.30 -6.14 5.07
N GLN A 55 9.49 -6.49 6.07
CA GLN A 55 9.91 -6.74 7.44
C GLN A 55 9.27 -8.03 8.00
N PRO A 56 9.63 -9.22 7.48
CA PRO A 56 9.02 -10.48 7.91
C PRO A 56 9.15 -10.70 9.42
N GLY A 57 8.01 -10.99 10.06
CA GLY A 57 7.94 -11.28 11.51
C GLY A 57 7.94 -10.05 12.41
N GLN A 58 8.07 -8.83 11.87
CA GLN A 58 7.96 -7.61 12.66
C GLN A 58 6.51 -7.14 12.76
N VAL A 59 6.13 -6.72 13.96
CA VAL A 59 4.85 -6.02 14.18
C VAL A 59 4.89 -4.68 13.42
N HIS A 60 3.74 -4.25 12.92
CA HIS A 60 3.59 -2.93 12.31
C HIS A 60 4.09 -1.83 13.25
N ALA A 61 4.95 -0.96 12.74
CA ALA A 61 5.30 0.26 13.48
C ALA A 61 4.09 1.19 13.53
N PRO A 62 3.87 1.87 14.67
CA PRO A 62 2.75 2.78 14.81
C PRO A 62 2.89 3.97 13.86
N THR A 63 1.78 4.42 13.30
CA THR A 63 1.71 5.61 12.44
C THR A 63 0.92 6.73 13.11
N VAL A 64 0.16 6.45 14.16
CA VAL A 64 -0.68 7.42 14.88
C VAL A 64 -0.35 7.39 16.38
N GLY A 65 -0.46 8.55 17.03
CA GLY A 65 -0.35 8.65 18.50
C GLY A 65 1.07 8.59 19.06
N LEU A 66 2.10 8.60 18.20
CA LEU A 66 3.52 8.53 18.61
C LEU A 66 3.99 9.66 19.53
N HIS A 67 3.30 10.81 19.51
CA HIS A 67 3.60 11.99 20.33
C HIS A 67 2.36 12.51 21.08
N ASP A 68 1.37 11.64 21.31
CA ASP A 68 0.20 12.02 22.11
C ASP A 68 0.52 11.91 23.60
N ASP A 69 0.93 13.05 24.17
CA ASP A 69 1.29 13.17 25.59
C ASP A 69 0.07 13.46 26.49
N ALA A 70 -1.16 13.40 25.96
CA ALA A 70 -2.36 13.70 26.73
C ALA A 70 -2.56 12.68 27.88
N PRO A 71 -3.02 13.12 29.06
CA PRO A 71 -3.38 12.21 30.14
C PRO A 71 -4.50 11.24 29.70
N GLY A 72 -4.17 9.95 29.63
CA GLY A 72 -5.10 8.90 29.18
C GLY A 72 -4.98 8.54 27.70
N ALA A 73 -4.00 9.07 26.97
CA ALA A 73 -3.66 8.60 25.64
C ALA A 73 -3.37 7.09 25.65
N GLY A 74 -3.92 6.38 24.67
CA GLY A 74 -3.65 4.96 24.45
C GLY A 74 -2.26 4.73 23.88
N PRO A 75 -1.81 3.47 23.75
CA PRO A 75 -0.57 3.17 23.04
C PRO A 75 -0.68 3.60 21.58
N PRO A 76 0.42 4.06 20.95
CA PRO A 76 0.47 4.32 19.51
C PRO A 76 0.02 3.11 18.69
N PHE A 77 -0.62 3.37 17.56
CA PHE A 77 -1.20 2.32 16.70
C PHE A 77 -0.99 2.64 15.21
N THR A 78 -1.36 1.68 14.35
CA THR A 78 -1.16 1.76 12.90
C THR A 78 -2.49 1.82 12.18
N PHE A 79 -2.68 2.85 11.36
CA PHE A 79 -3.77 2.95 10.40
C PHE A 79 -3.31 3.17 8.96
N ASP A 80 -2.05 3.57 8.78
CA ASP A 80 -1.47 3.74 7.45
C ASP A 80 -0.88 2.42 6.98
N HIS A 81 -1.34 1.94 5.82
CA HIS A 81 -0.91 0.67 5.24
C HIS A 81 -0.42 0.85 3.81
N ALA A 82 0.47 -0.04 3.38
CA ALA A 82 0.92 -0.16 1.99
C ALA A 82 0.52 -1.55 1.48
N ILE A 83 -0.58 -1.62 0.72
CA ILE A 83 -1.12 -2.88 0.21
C ILE A 83 -0.84 -2.99 -1.28
N VAL A 84 -0.23 -4.09 -1.70
CA VAL A 84 0.31 -4.28 -3.05
C VAL A 84 -0.24 -5.51 -3.74
N THR A 85 -0.33 -5.45 -5.06
CA THR A 85 -0.40 -6.66 -5.89
C THR A 85 0.92 -7.44 -5.86
N ALA A 86 0.86 -8.76 -6.06
CA ALA A 86 2.03 -9.64 -6.04
C ALA A 86 3.21 -9.16 -6.92
N GLY A 87 2.92 -8.54 -8.07
CA GLY A 87 3.95 -8.03 -8.99
C GLY A 87 4.80 -6.87 -8.46
N LEU A 88 4.31 -6.14 -7.45
CA LEU A 88 5.10 -5.09 -6.77
C LEU A 88 5.92 -5.62 -5.60
N GLY A 89 5.54 -6.77 -5.02
CA GLY A 89 6.21 -7.31 -3.84
C GLY A 89 7.72 -7.50 -4.04
N ALA A 90 8.11 -8.03 -5.20
CA ALA A 90 9.51 -8.25 -5.56
C ALA A 90 10.33 -6.97 -5.79
N ARG A 91 9.67 -5.81 -5.89
CA ARG A 91 10.32 -4.51 -6.10
C ARG A 91 10.44 -3.70 -4.82
N ILE A 92 9.93 -4.20 -3.69
CA ILE A 92 10.01 -3.50 -2.42
C ILE A 92 11.45 -3.51 -1.94
N ARG A 93 12.07 -2.34 -1.90
CA ARG A 93 13.42 -2.14 -1.35
C ARG A 93 13.36 -1.91 0.15
N GLN A 94 12.42 -1.07 0.59
CA GLN A 94 12.28 -0.69 1.99
C GLN A 94 10.87 -0.18 2.26
N LEU A 95 10.36 -0.44 3.48
CA LEU A 95 9.18 0.21 4.02
C LEU A 95 9.45 0.64 5.46
N ARG A 96 9.19 1.90 5.79
CA ARG A 96 9.41 2.47 7.13
C ARG A 96 8.34 3.49 7.49
N VAL A 97 8.13 3.70 8.78
CA VAL A 97 7.47 4.90 9.29
C VAL A 97 8.53 5.98 9.50
N ASP A 98 8.30 7.17 8.97
CA ASP A 98 9.20 8.30 9.17
C ASP A 98 8.94 8.94 10.53
N GLY A 99 10.02 9.07 11.33
CA GLY A 99 9.98 9.60 12.68
C GLY A 99 10.13 11.12 12.76
N VAL A 100 10.21 11.82 11.63
CA VAL A 100 10.29 13.29 11.63
C VAL A 100 8.99 13.88 12.17
N GLU A 101 9.11 14.69 13.22
CA GLU A 101 7.98 15.42 13.79
C GLU A 101 7.41 16.39 12.75
N GLY A 102 6.12 16.19 12.45
CA GLY A 102 5.29 17.06 11.64
C GLY A 102 3.97 17.29 12.37
N GLY A 103 3.34 18.43 12.14
CA GLY A 103 2.14 18.88 12.86
C GLY A 103 0.85 18.07 12.63
N SER A 104 0.93 16.88 12.04
CA SER A 104 -0.15 15.89 12.01
C SER A 104 0.03 14.91 13.16
N ASP A 105 -1.06 14.32 13.62
CA ASP A 105 -1.13 13.15 14.48
C ASP A 105 -0.62 11.86 13.80
N HIS A 106 -0.66 11.81 12.47
CA HIS A 106 -0.09 10.73 11.66
C HIS A 106 1.41 10.94 11.36
N ARG A 107 2.12 9.83 11.19
CA ARG A 107 3.48 9.75 10.67
C ARG A 107 3.50 9.24 9.24
N PRO A 108 4.35 9.80 8.36
CA PRO A 108 4.47 9.30 6.99
C PRO A 108 4.89 7.83 6.95
N LEU A 109 4.16 7.01 6.19
CA LEU A 109 4.61 5.70 5.77
C LEU A 109 5.37 5.82 4.43
N VAL A 110 6.66 5.48 4.43
CA VAL A 110 7.54 5.64 3.27
C VAL A 110 7.87 4.28 2.67
N LEU A 111 7.38 4.04 1.46
CA LEU A 111 7.68 2.87 0.64
C LEU A 111 8.70 3.23 -0.45
N GLU A 112 9.79 2.48 -0.50
CA GLU A 112 10.80 2.57 -1.54
C GLU A 112 10.72 1.36 -2.46
N LEU A 113 10.66 1.62 -3.77
CA LEU A 113 10.57 0.61 -4.80
C LEU A 113 11.78 0.70 -5.74
N ASP A 114 12.32 -0.45 -6.14
CA ASP A 114 13.26 -0.50 -7.25
C ASP A 114 12.53 -0.18 -8.56
N GLU A 115 13.19 0.57 -9.44
CA GLU A 115 12.70 0.76 -10.80
C GLU A 115 12.60 -0.59 -11.51
N GLY A 116 11.45 -0.86 -12.13
CA GLY A 116 11.32 -2.02 -13.01
C GLY A 116 12.14 -1.78 -14.26
N ALA A 117 12.59 -2.85 -14.93
CA ALA A 117 13.20 -2.70 -16.25
C ALA A 117 12.27 -1.85 -17.15
N LEU A 118 12.73 -0.68 -17.59
CA LEU A 118 12.05 0.07 -18.64
C LEU A 118 11.95 -0.87 -19.83
N PRO A 119 10.77 -1.07 -20.44
CA PRO A 119 10.71 -1.82 -21.69
C PRO A 119 11.68 -1.13 -22.66
N ALA A 120 12.66 -1.89 -23.16
CA ALA A 120 13.57 -1.38 -24.18
C ALA A 120 12.71 -0.83 -25.32
N ASN A 121 12.92 0.43 -25.69
CA ASN A 121 12.25 1.03 -26.84
C ASN A 121 12.41 0.08 -28.02
N ALA A 122 11.30 -0.52 -28.47
CA ALA A 122 11.26 -1.24 -29.72
C ALA A 122 11.51 -0.20 -30.83
N GLY A 123 12.70 -0.25 -31.41
CA GLY A 123 13.06 0.52 -32.60
C GLY A 123 12.37 0.02 -33.86
#